data_AF-A0A3M6WDP3-F1
#
_entry.id   AF-A0A3M6WDP3-F1
#
_cell.length_a   1.000
_cell.length_b   1.000
_cell.length_c   1.000
_cell.angle_alpha   90.00
_cell.angle_beta   90.00
_cell.angle_gamma   90.00
#
_symmetry.space_group_name_H-M   'P 1'
#
loop_
_entity.id
_entity.type
_entity.pdbx_description
1 polymer ?
#
loop_
_entity_poly.entity_id
_entity_poly.type
_entity_poly.pdbx_seq_one_letter_code
_entity_poly.pdbx_strand_id
1 'polypeptide(L)'
;DEEQPVCQRCARAGRYCDRNHAIQFRHHSLTDEHTSNSPLNLDPKDALREAEVARFFHHYVSNLASWYDLSDSVRHFSRHVPYEALSQPLLFNALIAFAAIHLSRTKVPSLQARAERHHARCVQLLIDLSSEQVKALGGTALAALNMATLQLARIVNAAFGGWLTAENCHAFESRLEKWHDSLPAHFRPYHDSVEGSGSVFPTVRLLAECHASVAHYYLVAKSIVAMHQAEEASAQANLHCWAVRLCGIAFGYDTPAVIVNWFGPVSYCGRYLQSELLQTDLVRKLQSYKRETGWPVQRFVEDLKRHWAGDSR
;
A
#
# COMPACT_ATOMS: atom_id res chain seq x y z
N ASP A 1 -24.13 -14.22 -16.92
CA ASP A 1 -24.32 -13.08 -17.83
C ASP A 1 -23.12 -12.92 -18.73
N GLU A 2 -23.16 -13.58 -19.89
CA GLU A 2 -22.13 -13.51 -20.94
C GLU A 2 -22.30 -12.26 -21.83
N GLU A 3 -22.81 -11.17 -21.26
CA GLU A 3 -23.03 -9.95 -22.02
C GLU A 3 -21.68 -9.31 -22.34
N GLN A 4 -21.36 -9.29 -23.62
CA GLN A 4 -20.14 -8.69 -24.12
C GLN A 4 -20.16 -7.16 -23.92
N PRO A 5 -19.02 -6.55 -23.55
CA PRO A 5 -19.00 -5.13 -23.20
C PRO A 5 -19.34 -4.22 -24.40
N VAL A 6 -20.33 -3.35 -24.21
CA VAL A 6 -20.79 -2.35 -25.19
C VAL A 6 -20.05 -1.02 -24.97
N CYS A 7 -19.57 -0.36 -26.03
CA CYS A 7 -18.93 0.95 -25.88
C CYS A 7 -19.97 2.02 -25.46
N GLN A 8 -19.53 3.04 -24.72
CA GLN A 8 -20.41 4.06 -24.13
C GLN A 8 -21.30 4.77 -25.16
N ARG A 9 -20.82 4.93 -26.40
CA ARG A 9 -21.56 5.58 -27.50
C ARG A 9 -22.69 4.70 -28.04
N CYS A 10 -22.45 3.40 -28.19
CA CYS A 10 -23.47 2.45 -28.63
C CYS A 10 -24.51 2.21 -27.54
N ALA A 11 -24.08 2.14 -26.27
CA ALA A 11 -24.97 2.03 -25.12
C ALA A 11 -25.95 3.21 -25.04
N ARG A 12 -25.46 4.45 -25.20
CA ARG A 12 -26.32 5.66 -25.20
C ARG A 12 -27.28 5.75 -26.38
N ALA A 13 -26.89 5.21 -27.53
CA ALA A 13 -27.68 5.31 -28.76
C ALA A 13 -28.62 4.12 -28.99
N GLY A 14 -28.60 3.10 -28.12
CA GLY A 14 -29.38 1.87 -28.31
C GLY A 14 -29.02 1.12 -29.59
N ARG A 15 -27.76 1.19 -30.04
CA ARG A 15 -27.30 0.59 -31.30
C ARG A 15 -26.36 -0.58 -31.06
N TYR A 16 -26.41 -1.58 -31.94
CA TYR A 16 -25.47 -2.69 -31.97
C TYR A 16 -24.03 -2.20 -32.17
N CYS A 17 -23.09 -2.77 -31.42
CA CYS A 17 -21.69 -2.40 -31.45
C CYS A 17 -20.90 -3.34 -32.37
N ASP A 18 -20.89 -3.06 -33.68
CA ASP A 18 -20.14 -3.85 -34.67
C ASP A 18 -18.62 -3.71 -34.46
N ARG A 19 -17.92 -4.85 -34.45
CA ARG A 19 -16.47 -4.97 -34.22
C ARG A 19 -15.72 -5.64 -35.38
N ASN A 20 -16.30 -5.72 -36.57
CA ASN A 20 -15.62 -6.28 -37.77
C ASN A 20 -14.41 -5.47 -38.27
N HIS A 21 -14.00 -4.42 -37.54
CA HIS A 21 -12.79 -3.64 -37.79
C HIS A 21 -11.94 -3.64 -36.53
N ALA A 22 -10.62 -3.67 -36.70
CA ALA A 22 -9.67 -3.57 -35.58
C ALA A 22 -10.06 -2.42 -34.65
N ILE A 23 -10.11 -2.69 -33.34
CA ILE A 23 -10.46 -1.71 -32.32
C ILE A 23 -9.41 -0.60 -32.35
N GLN A 24 -9.71 0.49 -33.02
CA GLN A 24 -8.97 1.74 -32.86
C GLN A 24 -9.50 2.40 -31.59
N PHE A 25 -8.71 2.32 -30.52
CA PHE A 25 -8.89 3.23 -29.40
C PHE A 25 -8.69 4.64 -29.94
N ARG A 26 -9.79 5.36 -30.14
CA ARG A 26 -9.72 6.82 -30.21
C ARG A 26 -9.32 7.27 -28.83
N HIS A 27 -8.01 7.36 -28.60
CA HIS A 27 -7.51 8.44 -27.77
C HIS A 27 -8.22 9.69 -28.26
N HIS A 28 -8.77 10.48 -27.35
CA HIS A 28 -8.93 11.89 -27.67
C HIS A 28 -7.52 12.42 -27.87
N SER A 29 -6.96 12.19 -29.06
CA SER A 29 -5.97 13.05 -29.65
C SER A 29 -6.70 14.37 -29.71
N LEU A 30 -6.36 15.25 -28.79
CA LEU A 30 -6.47 16.68 -29.01
C LEU A 30 -5.63 16.95 -30.26
N THR A 31 -6.21 16.72 -31.43
CA THR A 31 -5.76 17.35 -32.67
C THR A 31 -6.18 18.80 -32.55
N ASP A 32 -5.40 19.54 -31.78
CA ASP A 32 -5.18 20.95 -31.97
C ASP A 32 -3.68 21.14 -31.73
N GLU A 33 -3.06 21.88 -32.63
CA GLU A 33 -1.62 22.15 -32.79
C GLU A 33 -1.02 22.94 -31.60
N HIS A 34 -1.30 22.56 -30.35
CA HIS A 34 -0.87 23.22 -29.11
C HIS A 34 -0.13 22.27 -28.15
N THR A 35 0.12 21.01 -28.53
CA THR A 35 0.76 19.98 -27.67
C THR A 35 2.22 20.25 -27.31
N SER A 36 2.86 21.25 -27.93
CA SER A 36 4.22 21.71 -27.54
C SER A 36 4.24 22.48 -26.21
N ASN A 37 3.12 23.01 -25.72
CA ASN A 37 3.09 23.96 -24.58
C ASN A 37 2.17 23.53 -23.42
N SER A 38 1.91 22.23 -23.26
CA SER A 38 1.25 21.77 -22.02
C SER A 38 2.18 22.02 -20.84
N PRO A 39 1.74 22.68 -19.74
CA PRO A 39 2.55 22.89 -18.54
C PRO A 39 3.12 21.58 -17.94
N LEU A 40 2.53 20.43 -18.29
CA LEU A 40 2.93 19.09 -17.85
C LEU A 40 4.06 18.48 -18.71
N ASN A 41 4.41 19.11 -19.83
CA ASN A 41 5.52 18.72 -20.70
C ASN A 41 6.80 19.53 -20.44
N LEU A 42 6.74 20.48 -19.50
CA LEU A 42 7.91 21.27 -19.10
C LEU A 42 8.98 20.38 -18.46
N ASP A 43 10.23 20.80 -18.63
CA ASP A 43 11.33 20.26 -17.84
C ASP A 43 10.99 20.39 -16.33
N PRO A 44 11.27 19.38 -15.50
CA PRO A 44 11.00 19.43 -14.06
C PRO A 44 11.45 20.73 -13.38
N LYS A 45 12.61 21.29 -13.76
CA LYS A 45 13.13 22.52 -13.16
C LYS A 45 12.34 23.75 -13.56
N ASP A 46 11.82 23.79 -14.78
CA ASP A 46 10.96 24.87 -15.25
C ASP A 46 9.56 24.77 -14.64
N ALA A 47 9.03 23.55 -14.47
CA ALA A 47 7.75 23.32 -13.79
C ALA A 47 7.77 23.81 -12.33
N LEU A 48 8.91 23.71 -11.65
CA LEU A 48 9.09 24.22 -10.27
C LEU A 48 9.04 25.75 -10.14
N ARG A 49 9.02 26.51 -11.25
CA ARG A 49 8.74 27.96 -11.20
C ARG A 49 7.28 28.25 -10.83
N GLU A 50 6.37 27.30 -11.08
CA GLU A 50 5.00 27.39 -10.60
C GLU A 50 4.98 27.14 -9.08
N ALA A 51 4.56 28.15 -8.30
CA ALA A 51 4.57 28.08 -6.84
C ALA A 51 3.79 26.89 -6.27
N GLU A 52 2.69 26.48 -6.92
CA GLU A 52 1.92 25.32 -6.50
C GLU A 52 2.70 24.01 -6.69
N VAL A 53 3.39 23.84 -7.82
CA VAL A 53 4.22 22.66 -8.12
C VAL A 53 5.40 22.59 -7.15
N ALA A 54 6.05 23.72 -6.88
CA ALA A 54 7.12 23.80 -5.87
C ALA A 54 6.63 23.38 -4.48
N ARG A 55 5.41 23.78 -4.10
CA ARG A 55 4.78 23.38 -2.83
C ARG A 55 4.51 21.88 -2.76
N PHE A 56 4.07 21.25 -3.87
CA PHE A 56 3.91 19.79 -3.93
C PHE A 56 5.25 19.07 -3.78
N PHE A 57 6.27 19.53 -4.51
CA PHE A 57 7.60 18.94 -4.44
C PHE A 57 8.19 19.05 -3.02
N HIS A 58 8.07 20.22 -2.39
CA HIS A 58 8.48 20.41 -1.00
C HIS A 58 7.70 19.50 -0.04
N HIS A 59 6.37 19.40 -0.19
CA HIS A 59 5.54 18.51 0.62
C HIS A 59 5.96 17.04 0.49
N TYR A 60 6.34 16.59 -0.71
CA TYR A 60 6.92 15.25 -0.89
C TYR A 60 8.18 15.08 -0.04
N VAL A 61 9.17 15.96 -0.22
CA VAL A 61 10.48 15.87 0.45
C VAL A 61 10.34 15.92 1.98
N SER A 62 9.50 16.82 2.48
CA SER A 62 9.39 17.09 3.92
C SER A 62 8.46 16.14 4.66
N ASN A 63 7.46 15.55 3.99
CA ASN A 63 6.40 14.81 4.67
C ASN A 63 6.19 13.38 4.21
N LEU A 64 6.50 13.05 2.94
CA LEU A 64 6.07 11.79 2.34
C LEU A 64 7.23 10.86 2.00
N ALA A 65 8.38 11.40 1.62
CA ALA A 65 9.52 10.62 1.18
C ALA A 65 9.99 9.62 2.25
N SER A 66 10.01 10.04 3.51
CA SER A 66 10.42 9.22 4.65
C SER A 66 9.53 8.00 4.88
N TRP A 67 8.30 7.99 4.33
CA TRP A 67 7.39 6.85 4.45
C TRP A 67 7.92 5.61 3.76
N TYR A 68 8.74 5.78 2.72
CA TYR A 68 9.33 4.69 1.94
C TYR A 68 10.75 4.33 2.39
N ASP A 69 11.37 5.16 3.23
CA ASP A 69 12.73 4.94 3.72
C ASP A 69 12.79 4.03 4.96
N LEU A 70 11.67 3.44 5.39
CA LEU A 70 11.58 2.62 6.61
C LEU A 70 12.72 1.62 6.74
N SER A 71 13.06 0.96 5.64
CA SER A 71 14.11 -0.05 5.62
C SER A 71 15.36 0.39 4.87
N ASP A 72 15.38 1.66 4.45
CA ASP A 72 16.43 2.28 3.69
C ASP A 72 17.39 3.04 4.62
N SER A 73 18.48 2.39 4.98
CA SER A 73 19.52 3.04 5.78
C SER A 73 20.16 4.23 5.06
N VAL A 74 20.13 4.24 3.72
CA VAL A 74 20.67 5.30 2.86
C VAL A 74 19.63 6.39 2.61
N ARG A 75 18.35 6.13 2.94
CA ARG A 75 17.20 7.03 2.77
C ARG A 75 17.08 7.52 1.33
N HIS A 76 17.06 6.60 0.36
CA HIS A 76 17.03 6.95 -1.06
C HIS A 76 15.79 7.77 -1.42
N PHE A 77 14.62 7.50 -0.84
CA PHE A 77 13.40 8.23 -1.17
C PHE A 77 13.44 9.68 -0.69
N SER A 78 14.05 9.95 0.47
CA SER A 78 14.20 11.31 0.99
C SER A 78 15.44 12.04 0.46
N ARG A 79 16.50 11.32 0.07
CA ARG A 79 17.80 11.95 -0.29
C ARG A 79 18.11 11.93 -1.79
N HIS A 80 17.82 10.83 -2.48
CA HIS A 80 18.26 10.59 -3.84
C HIS A 80 17.12 10.80 -4.85
N VAL A 81 15.94 10.24 -4.57
CA VAL A 81 14.74 10.34 -5.43
C VAL A 81 14.34 11.79 -5.76
N PRO A 82 14.36 12.77 -4.82
CA PRO A 82 14.04 14.15 -5.17
C PRO A 82 15.07 14.73 -6.14
N TYR A 83 16.35 14.42 -5.96
CA TYR A 83 17.40 14.90 -6.85
C TYR A 83 17.22 14.33 -8.26
N GLU A 84 17.02 13.02 -8.38
CA GLU A 84 16.75 12.35 -9.67
C GLU A 84 15.47 12.87 -10.34
N ALA A 85 14.45 13.21 -9.56
CA ALA A 85 13.21 13.77 -10.10
C ALA A 85 13.42 15.11 -10.83
N LEU A 86 14.50 15.85 -10.55
CA LEU A 86 14.80 17.11 -11.25
C LEU A 86 15.32 16.92 -12.68
N SER A 87 15.68 15.69 -13.07
CA SER A 87 16.12 15.34 -14.43
C SER A 87 15.25 14.27 -15.08
N GLN A 88 14.33 13.64 -14.34
CA GLN A 88 13.48 12.56 -14.82
C GLN A 88 11.99 12.95 -14.77
N PRO A 89 11.36 13.31 -15.91
CA PRO A 89 9.97 13.75 -15.96
C PRO A 89 8.95 12.74 -15.38
N LEU A 90 9.19 11.44 -15.56
CA LEU A 90 8.33 10.39 -15.01
C LEU A 90 8.33 10.43 -13.48
N LEU A 91 9.53 10.43 -12.89
CA LEU A 91 9.71 10.46 -11.44
C LEU A 91 9.16 11.77 -10.87
N PHE A 92 9.45 12.90 -11.50
CA PHE A 92 8.89 14.20 -11.13
C PHE A 92 7.37 14.19 -11.05
N ASN A 93 6.70 13.78 -12.13
CA ASN A 93 5.24 13.73 -12.16
C ASN A 93 4.69 12.76 -11.10
N ALA A 94 5.41 11.67 -10.79
CA ALA A 94 4.99 10.73 -9.75
C ALA A 94 5.06 11.38 -8.36
N LEU A 95 6.14 12.12 -8.06
CA LEU A 95 6.29 12.84 -6.79
C LEU A 95 5.18 13.90 -6.62
N ILE A 96 4.93 14.68 -7.69
CA ILE A 96 3.90 15.72 -7.67
C ILE A 96 2.50 15.11 -7.52
N ALA A 97 2.17 14.06 -8.28
CA ALA A 97 0.89 13.36 -8.18
C ALA A 97 0.65 12.84 -6.75
N PHE A 98 1.68 12.22 -6.15
CA PHE A 98 1.58 11.67 -4.81
C PHE A 98 1.43 12.75 -3.73
N ALA A 99 2.18 13.84 -3.81
CA ALA A 99 2.03 14.97 -2.90
C ALA A 99 0.65 15.65 -3.04
N ALA A 100 0.20 15.88 -4.27
CA ALA A 100 -1.08 16.51 -4.55
C ALA A 100 -2.25 15.65 -4.06
N ILE A 101 -2.23 14.33 -4.28
CA ILE A 101 -3.31 13.45 -3.79
C ILE A 101 -3.33 13.41 -2.27
N HIS A 102 -2.17 13.33 -1.62
CA HIS A 102 -2.08 13.36 -0.16
C HIS A 102 -2.65 14.66 0.41
N LEU A 103 -2.22 15.80 -0.13
CA LEU A 103 -2.75 17.11 0.26
C LEU A 103 -4.25 17.23 -0.01
N SER A 104 -4.77 16.64 -1.09
CA SER A 104 -6.21 16.65 -1.36
C SER A 104 -7.02 15.94 -0.28
N ARG A 105 -6.50 14.81 0.22
CA ARG A 105 -7.19 13.98 1.20
C ARG A 105 -7.05 14.48 2.63
N THR A 106 -6.05 15.31 2.91
CA THR A 106 -5.72 15.78 4.26
C THR A 106 -6.07 17.25 4.50
N LYS A 107 -5.95 18.11 3.48
CA LYS A 107 -6.05 19.57 3.64
C LYS A 107 -6.94 20.27 2.61
N VAL A 108 -6.77 19.99 1.31
CA VAL A 108 -7.35 20.81 0.23
C VAL A 108 -7.97 19.94 -0.87
N PRO A 109 -9.24 19.51 -0.75
CA PRO A 109 -9.87 18.54 -1.67
C PRO A 109 -9.83 18.91 -3.16
N SER A 110 -9.83 20.20 -3.50
CA SER A 110 -9.76 20.67 -4.89
C SER A 110 -8.48 20.26 -5.64
N LEU A 111 -7.44 19.84 -4.92
CA LEU A 111 -6.17 19.37 -5.52
C LEU A 111 -6.28 18.00 -6.19
N GLN A 112 -7.37 17.26 -6.00
CA GLN A 112 -7.55 15.92 -6.59
C GLN A 112 -7.36 15.94 -8.12
N ALA A 113 -7.98 16.91 -8.81
CA ALA A 113 -7.87 17.02 -10.26
C ALA A 113 -6.45 17.34 -10.75
N ARG A 114 -5.59 17.92 -9.89
CA ARG A 114 -4.17 18.14 -10.19
C ARG A 114 -3.37 16.86 -10.04
N ALA A 115 -3.64 16.10 -8.97
CA ALA A 115 -3.02 14.80 -8.75
C ALA A 115 -3.31 13.82 -9.90
N GLU A 116 -4.56 13.73 -10.33
CA GLU A 116 -4.98 12.87 -11.44
C GLU A 116 -4.31 13.24 -12.76
N ARG A 117 -4.12 14.54 -13.03
CA ARG A 117 -3.41 15.02 -14.23
C ARG A 117 -1.94 14.59 -14.26
N HIS A 118 -1.21 14.78 -13.16
CA HIS A 118 0.19 14.33 -13.08
C HIS A 118 0.29 12.80 -13.11
N HIS A 119 -0.64 12.08 -12.47
CA HIS A 119 -0.70 10.62 -12.54
C HIS A 119 -0.94 10.12 -13.97
N ALA A 120 -1.88 10.72 -14.70
CA ALA A 120 -2.12 10.37 -16.11
C ALA A 120 -0.87 10.61 -16.96
N ARG A 121 -0.10 11.67 -16.68
CA ARG A 121 1.19 11.92 -17.34
C ARG A 121 2.22 10.84 -17.03
N CYS A 122 2.30 10.35 -15.79
CA CYS A 122 3.15 9.20 -15.46
C CYS A 122 2.80 7.98 -16.29
N VAL A 123 1.51 7.65 -16.40
CA VAL A 123 1.04 6.50 -17.19
C VAL A 123 1.45 6.64 -18.65
N GLN A 124 1.29 7.82 -19.23
CA GLN A 124 1.71 8.08 -20.61
C GLN A 124 3.22 7.87 -20.79
N LEU A 125 4.04 8.45 -19.90
CA LEU A 125 5.49 8.28 -19.93
C LEU A 125 5.94 6.82 -19.72
N LEU A 126 5.22 6.06 -18.89
CA LEU A 126 5.49 4.63 -18.67
C LEU A 126 5.20 3.78 -19.91
N ILE A 127 4.15 4.09 -20.67
CA ILE A 127 3.81 3.40 -21.92
C ILE A 127 4.91 3.60 -22.97
N ASP A 128 5.55 4.76 -22.96
CA ASP A 128 6.59 5.14 -23.93
C ASP A 128 8.00 4.59 -23.58
N LEU A 129 8.17 3.87 -22.46
CA LEU A 129 9.47 3.31 -22.06
C LEU A 129 9.84 2.05 -22.85
N SER A 130 11.13 1.92 -23.19
CA SER A 130 11.69 0.68 -23.72
C SER A 130 11.92 -0.38 -22.62
N SER A 131 11.99 -1.65 -23.01
CA SER A 131 12.27 -2.79 -22.12
C SER A 131 13.61 -2.65 -21.36
N GLU A 132 14.63 -2.05 -21.98
CA GLU A 132 15.93 -1.77 -21.35
C GLU A 132 15.81 -0.67 -20.29
N GLN A 133 15.02 0.38 -20.56
CA GLN A 133 14.79 1.48 -19.61
C GLN A 133 14.01 0.99 -18.39
N VAL A 134 13.01 0.12 -18.58
CA VAL A 134 12.27 -0.52 -17.47
C VAL A 134 13.20 -1.32 -16.56
N LYS A 135 14.20 -2.02 -17.11
CA LYS A 135 15.20 -2.75 -16.30
C LYS A 135 16.12 -1.83 -15.52
N ALA A 136 16.49 -0.68 -16.09
CA ALA A 136 17.34 0.31 -15.43
C ALA A 136 16.64 0.98 -14.22
N LEU A 137 15.31 1.09 -14.22
CA LEU A 137 14.54 1.59 -13.06
C LEU A 137 14.51 0.62 -11.86
N GLY A 138 14.80 -0.67 -12.05
CA GLY A 138 14.59 -1.72 -11.05
C GLY A 138 15.67 -1.86 -9.97
N GLY A 139 16.63 -0.95 -9.89
CA GLY A 139 17.83 -1.11 -9.07
C GLY A 139 17.77 -0.37 -7.73
N THR A 140 17.28 -1.03 -6.67
CA THR A 140 17.89 -1.06 -5.32
C THR A 140 16.99 -1.82 -4.36
N ALA A 141 17.48 -2.93 -3.81
CA ALA A 141 16.77 -3.72 -2.80
C ALA A 141 17.39 -3.52 -1.40
N LEU A 142 16.54 -3.17 -0.43
CA LEU A 142 16.81 -3.17 1.00
C LEU A 142 16.60 -4.58 1.56
N ALA A 143 17.62 -5.15 2.19
CA ALA A 143 17.71 -6.59 2.39
C ALA A 143 16.69 -7.23 3.35
N ALA A 144 16.08 -6.50 4.30
CA ALA A 144 15.25 -7.14 5.35
C ALA A 144 13.72 -6.95 5.14
N LEU A 145 13.23 -5.71 5.01
CA LEU A 145 11.81 -5.48 4.71
C LEU A 145 11.45 -5.91 3.29
N ASN A 146 12.36 -5.79 2.32
CA ASN A 146 12.06 -6.32 1.00
C ASN A 146 11.98 -7.84 1.03
N MET A 147 12.75 -8.49 1.90
CA MET A 147 12.60 -9.94 2.13
C MET A 147 11.27 -10.26 2.82
N ALA A 148 10.88 -9.54 3.87
CA ALA A 148 9.56 -9.74 4.52
C ALA A 148 8.40 -9.50 3.53
N THR A 149 8.49 -8.44 2.73
CA THR A 149 7.53 -8.10 1.68
C THR A 149 7.51 -9.18 0.59
N LEU A 150 8.68 -9.70 0.19
CA LEU A 150 8.79 -10.79 -0.78
C LEU A 150 8.20 -12.09 -0.25
N GLN A 151 8.44 -12.44 1.01
CA GLN A 151 7.82 -13.62 1.63
C GLN A 151 6.30 -13.48 1.66
N LEU A 152 5.81 -12.31 2.08
CA LEU A 152 4.38 -12.02 2.08
C LEU A 152 3.80 -12.09 0.66
N ALA A 153 4.43 -11.47 -0.34
CA ALA A 153 3.97 -11.48 -1.72
C ALA A 153 3.92 -12.91 -2.30
N ARG A 154 4.91 -13.76 -1.99
CA ARG A 154 4.91 -15.18 -2.40
C ARG A 154 3.73 -15.93 -1.80
N ILE A 155 3.43 -15.72 -0.52
CA ILE A 155 2.32 -16.37 0.17
C ILE A 155 0.97 -15.86 -0.36
N VAL A 156 0.82 -14.55 -0.55
CA VAL A 156 -0.38 -13.95 -1.17
C VAL A 156 -0.61 -14.52 -2.56
N ASN A 157 0.42 -14.53 -3.42
CA ASN A 157 0.29 -15.08 -4.77
C ASN A 157 -0.04 -16.58 -4.77
N ALA A 158 0.51 -17.35 -3.82
CA ALA A 158 0.17 -18.76 -3.68
C ALA A 158 -1.29 -18.94 -3.23
N ALA A 159 -1.73 -18.19 -2.22
CA ALA A 159 -3.09 -18.24 -1.69
C ALA A 159 -4.14 -17.87 -2.74
N PHE A 160 -4.01 -16.70 -3.36
CA PHE A 160 -5.00 -16.20 -4.33
C PHE A 160 -4.83 -16.80 -5.73
N GLY A 161 -3.71 -17.46 -6.01
CA GLY A 161 -3.50 -18.24 -7.23
C GLY A 161 -3.94 -19.70 -7.14
N GLY A 162 -4.46 -20.15 -5.98
CA GLY A 162 -4.89 -21.52 -5.76
C GLY A 162 -3.75 -22.53 -5.55
N TRP A 163 -2.52 -22.06 -5.33
CA TRP A 163 -1.33 -22.89 -5.11
C TRP A 163 -1.09 -23.20 -3.63
N LEU A 164 -1.74 -22.49 -2.71
CA LEU A 164 -1.69 -22.78 -1.27
C LEU A 164 -2.90 -23.66 -0.91
N THR A 165 -2.63 -24.86 -0.42
CA THR A 165 -3.64 -25.87 -0.07
C THR A 165 -3.37 -26.42 1.33
N ALA A 166 -4.35 -27.11 1.92
CA ALA A 166 -4.16 -27.80 3.20
C ALA A 166 -3.01 -28.81 3.17
N GLU A 167 -2.75 -29.42 2.02
CA GLU A 167 -1.68 -30.41 1.84
C GLU A 167 -0.27 -29.80 1.84
N ASN A 168 -0.14 -28.55 1.38
CA ASN A 168 1.17 -27.90 1.24
C ASN A 168 1.39 -26.70 2.17
N CYS A 169 0.37 -26.29 2.93
CA CYS A 169 0.43 -25.15 3.85
C CYS A 169 1.58 -25.27 4.87
N HIS A 170 1.83 -26.47 5.38
CA HIS A 170 2.95 -26.75 6.31
C HIS A 170 4.33 -26.46 5.69
N ALA A 171 4.50 -26.65 4.38
CA ALA A 171 5.76 -26.32 3.70
C ALA A 171 5.97 -24.80 3.63
N PHE A 172 4.89 -24.03 3.40
CA PHE A 172 4.95 -22.56 3.46
C PHE A 172 5.20 -22.07 4.88
N GLU A 173 4.52 -22.64 5.87
CA GLU A 173 4.72 -22.35 7.29
C GLU A 173 6.17 -22.60 7.71
N SER A 174 6.70 -23.80 7.45
CA SER A 174 8.07 -24.16 7.80
C SER A 174 9.11 -23.21 7.18
N ARG A 175 8.92 -22.81 5.92
CA ARG A 175 9.79 -21.85 5.24
C ARG A 175 9.70 -20.45 5.86
N LEU A 176 8.49 -20.02 6.21
CA LEU A 176 8.23 -18.73 6.84
C LEU A 176 8.87 -18.65 8.22
N GLU A 177 8.69 -19.69 9.05
CA GLU A 177 9.27 -19.77 10.39
C GLU A 177 10.80 -19.84 10.33
N LYS A 178 11.35 -20.70 9.46
CA LYS A 178 12.81 -20.79 9.25
C LYS A 178 13.42 -19.44 8.86
N TRP A 179 12.74 -18.67 8.00
CA TRP A 179 13.19 -17.32 7.66
C TRP A 179 13.12 -16.38 8.87
N HIS A 180 12.00 -16.39 9.60
CA HIS A 180 11.81 -15.52 10.76
C HIS A 180 12.79 -15.83 11.91
N ASP A 181 13.15 -17.09 12.10
CA ASP A 181 14.12 -17.55 13.09
C ASP A 181 15.56 -17.26 12.69
N SER A 182 15.81 -17.10 11.38
CA SER A 182 17.12 -16.66 10.88
C SER A 182 17.37 -15.16 11.06
N LEU A 183 16.35 -14.37 11.43
CA LEU A 183 16.52 -12.94 11.67
C LEU A 183 17.41 -12.69 12.90
N PRO A 184 18.27 -11.67 12.89
CA PRO A 184 19.08 -11.31 14.05
C PRO A 184 18.23 -11.05 15.30
N ALA A 185 18.81 -11.31 16.48
CA ALA A 185 18.10 -11.15 17.77
C ALA A 185 17.47 -9.76 17.98
N HIS A 186 18.07 -8.70 17.40
CA HIS A 186 17.55 -7.33 17.49
C HIS A 186 16.24 -7.08 16.72
N PHE A 187 15.79 -8.04 15.89
CA PHE A 187 14.45 -8.03 15.30
C PHE A 187 13.36 -8.48 16.29
N ARG A 188 13.72 -9.03 17.45
CA ARG A 188 12.76 -9.38 18.49
C ARG A 188 12.37 -8.14 19.29
N PRO A 189 11.12 -8.07 19.82
CA PRO A 189 10.72 -6.98 20.71
C PRO A 189 11.64 -6.90 21.93
N TYR A 190 12.04 -5.68 22.30
CA TYR A 190 12.73 -5.44 23.57
C TYR A 190 11.75 -5.23 24.73
N HIS A 191 10.47 -5.00 24.42
CA HIS A 191 9.39 -4.90 25.38
C HIS A 191 8.12 -5.56 24.83
N ASP A 192 7.45 -6.30 25.71
CA ASP A 192 6.20 -6.99 25.46
C ASP A 192 5.37 -6.92 26.75
N SER A 193 4.27 -6.16 26.74
CA SER A 193 3.46 -5.98 27.94
C SER A 193 2.65 -7.24 28.26
N VAL A 194 2.57 -7.59 29.54
CA VAL A 194 1.67 -8.64 30.03
C VAL A 194 0.20 -8.16 29.95
N GLU A 195 -0.73 -9.09 29.76
CA GLU A 195 -2.17 -8.85 29.83
C GLU A 195 -2.55 -8.12 31.14
N GLY A 196 -3.42 -7.10 31.05
CA GLY A 196 -3.91 -6.35 32.21
C GLY A 196 -3.17 -5.04 32.53
N SER A 197 -2.26 -4.56 31.67
CA SER A 197 -1.54 -3.29 31.83
C SER A 197 -2.40 -2.01 31.72
N GLY A 198 -3.73 -2.15 31.57
CA GLY A 198 -4.69 -1.05 31.44
C GLY A 198 -4.91 -0.56 30.01
N SER A 199 -4.13 -1.01 29.03
CA SER A 199 -4.38 -0.77 27.60
C SER A 199 -5.20 -1.90 26.97
N VAL A 200 -6.04 -1.55 25.98
CA VAL A 200 -6.89 -2.51 25.27
C VAL A 200 -6.07 -3.49 24.42
N PHE A 201 -5.00 -3.01 23.80
CA PHE A 201 -4.02 -3.83 23.07
C PHE A 201 -2.70 -3.92 23.85
N PRO A 202 -1.91 -5.00 23.67
CA PRO A 202 -0.60 -5.10 24.28
C PRO A 202 0.34 -4.02 23.73
N THR A 203 1.22 -3.51 24.59
CA THR A 203 2.32 -2.65 24.18
C THR A 203 3.51 -3.51 23.78
N VAL A 204 3.81 -3.56 22.48
CA VAL A 204 4.97 -4.27 21.93
C VAL A 204 5.94 -3.26 21.33
N ARG A 205 7.22 -3.25 21.76
CA ARG A 205 8.22 -2.31 21.27
C ARG A 205 9.41 -3.03 20.64
N LEU A 206 9.76 -2.61 19.44
CA LEU A 206 10.92 -3.10 18.68
C LEU A 206 11.95 -1.99 18.48
N LEU A 207 13.22 -2.38 18.35
CA LEU A 207 14.37 -1.47 18.32
C LEU A 207 14.36 -0.46 17.17
N ALA A 208 13.68 -0.77 16.06
CA ALA A 208 13.58 0.09 14.90
C ALA A 208 12.21 -0.03 14.22
N GLU A 209 11.82 1.02 13.49
CA GLU A 209 10.55 1.10 12.74
C GLU A 209 10.44 0.01 11.66
N CYS A 210 11.54 -0.34 11.00
CA CYS A 210 11.59 -1.44 10.06
C CYS A 210 11.30 -2.79 10.71
N HIS A 211 11.71 -3.01 11.98
CA HIS A 211 11.43 -4.25 12.68
C HIS A 211 9.93 -4.42 12.92
N ALA A 212 9.23 -3.33 13.27
CA ALA A 212 7.77 -3.34 13.42
C ALA A 212 7.09 -3.73 12.11
N SER A 213 7.53 -3.14 11.00
CA SER A 213 7.01 -3.43 9.66
C SER A 213 7.26 -4.89 9.24
N VAL A 214 8.45 -5.43 9.53
CA VAL A 214 8.79 -6.85 9.31
C VAL A 214 7.89 -7.77 10.14
N ALA A 215 7.66 -7.43 11.42
CA ALA A 215 6.77 -8.20 12.29
C ALA A 215 5.32 -8.18 11.78
N HIS A 216 4.82 -7.04 11.29
CA HIS A 216 3.48 -6.95 10.69
C HIS A 216 3.35 -7.88 9.48
N TYR A 217 4.30 -7.86 8.54
CA TYR A 217 4.26 -8.72 7.35
C TYR A 217 4.38 -10.20 7.67
N TYR A 218 5.23 -10.55 8.65
CA TYR A 218 5.31 -11.92 9.14
C TYR A 218 3.99 -12.41 9.75
N LEU A 219 3.32 -11.61 10.59
CA LEU A 219 2.04 -11.98 11.21
C LEU A 219 0.90 -12.12 10.18
N VAL A 220 0.87 -11.28 9.15
CA VAL A 220 -0.08 -11.43 8.02
C VAL A 220 0.19 -12.72 7.26
N ALA A 221 1.45 -12.99 6.93
CA ALA A 221 1.85 -14.20 6.22
C ALA A 221 1.45 -15.47 7.01
N LYS A 222 1.70 -15.48 8.33
CA LYS A 222 1.24 -16.56 9.22
C LYS A 222 -0.27 -16.72 9.21
N SER A 223 -1.00 -15.61 9.26
CA SER A 223 -2.46 -15.63 9.25
C SER A 223 -3.00 -16.24 7.95
N ILE A 224 -2.45 -15.88 6.79
CA ILE A 224 -2.84 -16.46 5.49
C ILE A 224 -2.57 -17.97 5.45
N VAL A 225 -1.40 -18.40 5.93
CA VAL A 225 -1.05 -19.83 5.93
C VAL A 225 -1.95 -20.63 6.87
N ALA A 226 -2.22 -20.12 8.08
CA ALA A 226 -3.08 -20.78 9.05
C ALA A 226 -4.53 -20.93 8.57
N MET A 227 -5.05 -19.97 7.79
CA MET A 227 -6.38 -20.07 7.17
C MET A 227 -6.54 -21.27 6.22
N HIS A 228 -5.43 -21.86 5.75
CA HIS A 228 -5.44 -23.02 4.87
C HIS A 228 -5.12 -24.33 5.61
N GLN A 229 -4.91 -24.29 6.93
CA GLN A 229 -4.72 -25.51 7.74
C GLN A 229 -6.07 -26.15 8.08
N ALA A 230 -6.11 -27.48 8.17
CA ALA A 230 -7.33 -28.25 8.38
C ALA A 230 -7.89 -28.21 9.82
N GLU A 231 -7.18 -27.61 10.79
CA GLU A 231 -7.57 -27.56 12.21
C GLU A 231 -8.22 -26.22 12.57
N GLU A 232 -9.51 -26.12 12.31
CA GLU A 232 -10.27 -24.86 12.38
C GLU A 232 -10.21 -24.19 13.78
N ALA A 233 -10.34 -24.94 14.87
CA ALA A 233 -10.37 -24.35 16.22
C ALA A 233 -9.01 -23.80 16.70
N SER A 234 -7.92 -24.54 16.46
CA SER A 234 -6.56 -24.13 16.83
C SER A 234 -6.08 -22.96 15.96
N ALA A 235 -6.37 -23.03 14.65
CA ALA A 235 -6.08 -21.96 13.71
C ALA A 235 -6.78 -20.65 14.10
N GLN A 236 -8.07 -20.70 14.48
CA GLN A 236 -8.82 -19.50 14.88
C GLN A 236 -8.29 -18.86 16.17
N ALA A 237 -7.91 -19.67 17.17
CA ALA A 237 -7.27 -19.15 18.39
C ALA A 237 -5.93 -18.45 18.07
N ASN A 238 -5.12 -19.06 17.21
CA ASN A 238 -3.85 -18.48 16.77
C ASN A 238 -4.05 -17.17 15.99
N LEU A 239 -5.00 -17.14 15.06
CA LEU A 239 -5.35 -15.96 14.27
C LEU A 239 -5.77 -14.79 15.18
N HIS A 240 -6.56 -15.06 16.21
CA HIS A 240 -6.95 -14.07 17.19
C HIS A 240 -5.74 -13.49 17.93
N CYS A 241 -4.89 -14.34 18.51
CA CYS A 241 -3.69 -13.93 19.23
C CYS A 241 -2.74 -13.10 18.35
N TRP A 242 -2.55 -13.50 17.09
CA TRP A 242 -1.72 -12.76 16.14
C TRP A 242 -2.33 -11.43 15.75
N ALA A 243 -3.65 -11.34 15.58
CA ALA A 243 -4.34 -10.09 15.29
C ALA A 243 -4.20 -9.08 16.45
N VAL A 244 -4.35 -9.53 17.69
CA VAL A 244 -4.14 -8.72 18.90
C VAL A 244 -2.70 -8.21 18.96
N ARG A 245 -1.72 -9.10 18.76
CA ARG A 245 -0.30 -8.75 18.74
C ARG A 245 0.04 -7.77 17.62
N LEU A 246 -0.51 -7.98 16.42
CA LEU A 246 -0.31 -7.11 15.26
C LEU A 246 -0.80 -5.69 15.56
N CYS A 247 -2.00 -5.55 16.13
CA CYS A 247 -2.54 -4.26 16.56
C CYS A 247 -1.72 -3.63 17.68
N GLY A 248 -1.23 -4.42 18.64
CA GLY A 248 -0.34 -3.94 19.70
C GLY A 248 0.99 -3.38 19.19
N ILE A 249 1.58 -4.03 18.17
CA ILE A 249 2.75 -3.49 17.47
C ILE A 249 2.35 -2.21 16.72
N ALA A 250 1.24 -2.22 15.97
CA ALA A 250 0.82 -1.08 15.16
C ALA A 250 0.62 0.21 15.99
N PHE A 251 -0.07 0.11 17.12
CA PHE A 251 -0.40 1.27 17.96
C PHE A 251 0.72 1.68 18.92
N GLY A 252 1.86 0.98 18.89
CA GLY A 252 3.07 1.40 19.56
C GLY A 252 3.83 2.50 18.81
N TYR A 253 3.51 2.79 17.55
CA TYR A 253 4.27 3.74 16.72
C TYR A 253 3.36 4.85 16.19
N ASP A 254 3.74 6.10 16.45
CA ASP A 254 3.04 7.29 15.96
C ASP A 254 3.75 7.95 14.77
N THR A 255 4.69 7.25 14.13
CA THR A 255 5.38 7.78 12.96
C THR A 255 4.61 7.44 11.68
N PRO A 256 4.35 8.43 10.80
CA PRO A 256 3.58 8.22 9.58
C PRO A 256 4.10 7.07 8.70
N ALA A 257 5.42 6.87 8.67
CA ALA A 257 6.06 5.80 7.92
C ALA A 257 5.58 4.40 8.38
N VAL A 258 5.59 4.15 9.69
CA VAL A 258 5.08 2.88 10.27
C VAL A 258 3.57 2.79 10.09
N ILE A 259 2.85 3.90 10.29
CA ILE A 259 1.38 3.96 10.15
C ILE A 259 0.92 3.53 8.76
N VAL A 260 1.51 4.09 7.70
CA VAL A 260 1.11 3.72 6.35
C VAL A 260 1.44 2.28 5.98
N ASN A 261 2.48 1.72 6.59
CA ASN A 261 2.90 0.35 6.34
C ASN A 261 1.97 -0.68 7.03
N TRP A 262 1.41 -0.36 8.21
CA TRP A 262 0.57 -1.31 8.93
C TRP A 262 -0.92 -1.29 8.55
N PHE A 263 -1.42 -0.29 7.81
CA PHE A 263 -2.85 -0.23 7.44
C PHE A 263 -3.33 -1.50 6.72
N GLY A 264 -2.58 -2.00 5.74
CA GLY A 264 -2.89 -3.24 5.04
C GLY A 264 -2.90 -4.45 5.99
N PRO A 265 -1.80 -4.70 6.73
CA PRO A 265 -1.74 -5.72 7.76
C PRO A 265 -2.88 -5.71 8.79
N VAL A 266 -3.20 -4.54 9.37
CA VAL A 266 -4.28 -4.38 10.34
C VAL A 266 -5.65 -4.59 9.70
N SER A 267 -5.87 -4.13 8.46
CA SER A 267 -7.14 -4.31 7.76
C SER A 267 -7.41 -5.78 7.40
N TYR A 268 -6.35 -6.57 7.18
CA TYR A 268 -6.46 -8.00 6.94
C TYR A 268 -6.66 -8.77 8.25
N CYS A 269 -5.72 -8.67 9.20
CA CYS A 269 -5.74 -9.46 10.43
C CYS A 269 -6.77 -8.98 11.45
N GLY A 270 -7.18 -7.70 11.43
CA GLY A 270 -8.19 -7.16 12.35
C GLY A 270 -9.53 -7.89 12.29
N ARG A 271 -9.79 -8.59 11.18
CA ARG A 271 -10.94 -9.49 10.99
C ARG A 271 -11.04 -10.57 12.07
N TYR A 272 -9.90 -11.04 12.59
CA TYR A 272 -9.83 -12.11 13.58
C TYR A 272 -9.93 -11.63 15.04
N LEU A 273 -10.23 -10.35 15.27
CA LEU A 273 -10.51 -9.84 16.61
C LEU A 273 -11.91 -10.30 17.07
N GLN A 274 -11.98 -10.99 18.20
CA GLN A 274 -13.20 -11.61 18.70
C GLN A 274 -13.97 -10.75 19.73
N SER A 275 -13.28 -9.90 20.49
CA SER A 275 -13.91 -9.06 21.53
C SER A 275 -14.39 -7.73 20.97
N GLU A 276 -15.62 -7.33 21.34
CA GLU A 276 -16.22 -6.04 20.98
C GLU A 276 -15.35 -4.86 21.47
N LEU A 277 -14.68 -5.00 22.62
CA LEU A 277 -13.77 -3.99 23.14
C LEU A 277 -12.59 -3.77 22.18
N LEU A 278 -11.95 -4.85 21.71
CA LEU A 278 -10.84 -4.79 20.76
C LEU A 278 -11.28 -4.22 19.41
N GLN A 279 -12.44 -4.64 18.91
CA GLN A 279 -13.01 -4.17 17.65
C GLN A 279 -13.31 -2.67 17.69
N THR A 280 -13.94 -2.21 18.77
CA THR A 280 -14.26 -0.78 18.99
C THR A 280 -12.99 0.05 19.08
N ASP A 281 -11.98 -0.43 19.80
CA ASP A 281 -10.71 0.26 19.97
C ASP A 281 -9.92 0.35 18.66
N LEU A 282 -9.88 -0.75 17.89
CA LEU A 282 -9.32 -0.79 16.54
C LEU A 282 -9.97 0.26 15.64
N VAL A 283 -11.31 0.30 15.58
CA VAL A 283 -12.03 1.28 14.77
C VAL A 283 -11.70 2.72 15.18
N ARG A 284 -11.64 2.98 16.49
CA ARG A 284 -11.29 4.32 17.01
C ARG A 284 -9.88 4.73 16.59
N LYS A 285 -8.90 3.83 16.72
CA LYS A 285 -7.50 4.06 16.31
C LYS A 285 -7.37 4.26 14.80
N LEU A 286 -8.02 3.42 14.00
CA LEU A 286 -8.04 3.60 12.54
C LEU A 286 -8.57 4.99 12.15
N GLN A 287 -9.68 5.42 12.77
CA GLN A 287 -10.28 6.72 12.52
C GLN A 287 -9.38 7.90 12.92
N SER A 288 -8.60 7.79 14.01
CA SER A 288 -7.70 8.87 14.41
C SER A 288 -6.61 9.15 13.38
N TYR A 289 -6.13 8.14 12.66
CA TYR A 289 -5.07 8.30 11.65
C TYR A 289 -5.58 8.75 10.27
N LYS A 290 -6.90 8.82 10.06
CA LYS A 290 -7.51 9.24 8.78
C LYS A 290 -7.06 10.63 8.35
N ARG A 291 -7.07 11.59 9.28
CA ARG A 291 -6.77 13.01 9.00
C ARG A 291 -5.30 13.23 8.66
N GLU A 292 -4.41 12.50 9.32
CA GLU A 292 -2.97 12.71 9.21
C GLU A 292 -2.38 12.06 7.95
N THR A 293 -2.86 10.86 7.61
CA THR A 293 -2.26 10.05 6.55
C THR A 293 -2.97 10.16 5.20
N GLY A 294 -4.21 10.66 5.18
CA GLY A 294 -5.04 10.69 3.98
C GLY A 294 -5.40 9.30 3.42
N TRP A 295 -5.21 8.23 4.20
CA TRP A 295 -5.60 6.88 3.79
C TRP A 295 -7.12 6.70 3.74
N PRO A 296 -7.67 5.85 2.84
CA PRO A 296 -9.09 5.51 2.74
C PRO A 296 -9.59 4.63 3.91
N VAL A 297 -9.37 5.08 5.15
CA VAL A 297 -9.71 4.38 6.40
C VAL A 297 -11.17 3.91 6.44
N GLN A 298 -12.08 4.71 5.87
CA GLN A 298 -13.51 4.43 5.92
C GLN A 298 -13.87 3.06 5.32
N ARG A 299 -13.28 2.74 4.17
CA ARG A 299 -13.51 1.47 3.48
C ARG A 299 -13.06 0.29 4.32
N PHE A 300 -11.89 0.40 4.97
CA PHE A 300 -11.37 -0.65 5.84
C PHE A 300 -12.24 -0.87 7.08
N VAL A 301 -12.72 0.22 7.70
CA VAL A 301 -13.61 0.13 8.86
C VAL A 301 -14.94 -0.54 8.48
N GLU A 302 -15.50 -0.21 7.33
CA GLU A 302 -16.74 -0.84 6.84
C GLU A 302 -16.53 -2.32 6.54
N ASP A 303 -15.44 -2.68 5.85
CA ASP A 303 -15.13 -4.07 5.52
C ASP A 303 -14.90 -4.91 6.79
N LEU A 304 -14.22 -4.37 7.81
CA LEU A 304 -14.05 -5.01 9.11
C LEU A 304 -15.38 -5.24 9.83
N LYS A 305 -16.24 -4.21 9.88
CA LYS A 305 -17.55 -4.30 10.51
C LYS A 305 -18.45 -5.33 9.85
N ARG A 306 -18.49 -5.38 8.51
CA ARG A 306 -19.22 -6.42 7.76
C ARG A 306 -18.69 -7.81 8.10
N HIS A 307 -17.37 -7.96 8.20
CA HIS A 307 -16.78 -9.25 8.57
C HIS A 307 -17.20 -9.70 9.97
N TRP A 308 -17.10 -8.82 10.98
CA TRP A 308 -17.49 -9.15 12.35
C TRP A 308 -19.00 -9.40 12.52
N ALA A 309 -19.84 -8.81 11.67
CA ALA A 309 -21.27 -9.06 11.63
C ALA A 309 -21.64 -10.43 10.99
N GLY A 310 -20.68 -11.13 10.39
CA GLY A 310 -20.93 -12.39 9.67
C GLY A 310 -21.41 -12.20 8.22
N ASP A 311 -21.41 -10.97 7.69
CA ASP A 311 -21.90 -10.63 6.34
C ASP A 311 -20.88 -10.94 5.22
N SER A 312 -19.93 -11.84 5.48
CA SER A 312 -18.87 -12.18 4.53
C SER A 312 -19.38 -13.18 3.49
N ARG A 313 -19.79 -12.70 2.31
CA ARG A 313 -19.87 -13.49 1.07
C ARG A 313 -18.73 -13.14 0.13
#